data_AF-A0A6J1Q9I3-F1
#
_entry.id   AF-A0A6J1Q9I3-F1
#
_cell.length_a   1.000
_cell.length_b   1.000
_cell.length_c   1.000
_cell.angle_alpha   90.00
_cell.angle_beta   90.00
_cell.angle_gamma   90.00
#
_symmetry.space_group_name_H-M   'P 1'
#
loop_
_entity.id
_entity.type
_entity.pdbx_description
1 polymer ?
#
loop_
_entity_poly.entity_id
_entity_poly.type
_entity_poly.pdbx_seq_one_letter_code
_entity_poly.pdbx_strand_id
1 'polypeptide(L)'
;MAEGYVAWDLMVLEERVRQVERRIERRVLRDAQNPFELPYIEFLSYYRVNKELIMDIVNVLRPYLQPQRINGLSPEIQVLTTIGFFAHGSYQRPSGNQCELVISQPSASRCIM
;
A
#
# COMPACT_ATOMS: atom_id res chain seq x y z
N MET A 1 -13.53 0.67 42.85
CA MET A 1 -13.80 1.60 41.72
C MET A 1 -12.51 1.98 40.99
N ALA A 2 -11.44 2.42 41.68
CA ALA A 2 -10.17 2.79 41.04
C ALA A 2 -9.46 1.64 40.27
N GLU A 3 -9.45 0.42 40.79
CA GLU A 3 -8.76 -0.71 40.12
C GLU A 3 -9.38 -1.10 38.78
N GLY A 4 -10.70 -0.96 38.62
CA GLY A 4 -11.37 -1.24 37.35
C GLY A 4 -11.01 -0.24 36.25
N TYR A 5 -10.75 1.02 36.60
CA TYR A 5 -10.26 2.02 35.65
C TYR A 5 -8.82 1.73 35.21
N VAL A 6 -7.94 1.36 36.15
CA VAL A 6 -6.55 1.00 35.82
C VAL A 6 -6.48 -0.22 34.90
N ALA A 7 -7.30 -1.24 35.15
CA ALA A 7 -7.39 -2.41 34.28
C ALA A 7 -7.88 -2.04 32.86
N TRP A 8 -8.87 -1.15 32.76
CA TRP A 8 -9.37 -0.66 31.48
C TRP A 8 -8.29 0.13 30.70
N ASP A 9 -7.59 1.04 31.37
CA ASP A 9 -6.51 1.82 30.77
C ASP A 9 -5.37 0.92 30.26
N LEU A 10 -5.03 -0.13 31.02
CA LEU A 10 -4.05 -1.13 30.60
C LEU A 10 -4.50 -1.85 29.32
N MET A 11 -5.75 -2.31 29.25
CA MET A 11 -6.28 -2.98 28.06
C MET A 11 -6.28 -2.06 26.82
N VAL A 12 -6.66 -0.79 27.00
CA VAL A 12 -6.63 0.21 25.91
C VAL A 12 -5.19 0.46 25.44
N LEU A 13 -4.24 0.51 26.36
CA LEU A 13 -2.83 0.71 26.03
C LEU A 13 -2.26 -0.48 25.26
N GLU A 14 -2.55 -1.71 25.68
CA GLU A 14 -2.14 -2.93 24.97
C GLU A 14 -2.70 -2.99 23.54
N GLU A 15 -3.96 -2.60 23.34
CA GLU A 15 -4.52 -2.55 21.99
C GLU A 15 -3.82 -1.49 21.15
N ARG A 16 -3.49 -0.33 21.71
CA ARG A 16 -2.71 0.71 21.00
C ARG A 16 -1.33 0.20 20.59
N VAL A 17 -0.64 -0.54 21.46
CA VAL A 17 0.66 -1.18 21.14
C VAL A 17 0.49 -2.15 19.96
N ARG A 18 -0.48 -3.06 20.03
CA ARG A 18 -0.78 -4.01 18.94
C ARG A 18 -1.10 -3.32 17.62
N GLN A 19 -1.81 -2.19 17.66
CA GLN A 19 -2.09 -1.39 16.46
C GLN A 19 -0.82 -0.78 15.86
N VAL A 20 0.12 -0.34 16.69
CA VAL A 20 1.42 0.20 16.23
C VAL A 20 2.28 -0.91 15.64
N GLU A 21 2.38 -2.06 16.30
CA GLU A 21 3.12 -3.23 15.81
C GLU A 21 2.62 -3.67 14.43
N ARG A 22 1.31 -3.86 14.27
CA ARG A 22 0.71 -4.20 12.97
C ARG A 22 0.99 -3.17 11.88
N ARG A 23 1.07 -1.87 12.23
CA ARG A 23 1.42 -0.81 11.26
C ARG A 23 2.89 -0.88 10.84
N ILE A 24 3.78 -1.22 11.76
CA ILE A 24 5.21 -1.40 11.51
C ILE A 24 5.43 -2.64 10.62
N GLU A 25 4.84 -3.78 10.98
CA GLU A 25 4.95 -5.02 10.20
C GLU A 25 4.51 -4.83 8.75
N ARG A 26 3.35 -4.21 8.52
CA ARG A 26 2.87 -3.90 7.16
C ARG A 26 3.83 -3.01 6.39
N ARG A 27 4.46 -2.05 7.08
CA ARG A 27 5.47 -1.20 6.43
C ARG A 27 6.69 -2.02 6.05
N VAL A 28 7.21 -2.84 6.96
CA VAL A 28 8.37 -3.69 6.68
C VAL A 28 8.08 -4.60 5.48
N LEU A 29 6.91 -5.23 5.43
CA LEU A 29 6.50 -6.07 4.31
C LEU A 29 6.41 -5.28 3.00
N ARG A 30 5.84 -4.07 3.03
CA ARG A 30 5.73 -3.22 1.85
C ARG A 30 7.10 -2.76 1.35
N ASP A 31 7.97 -2.32 2.25
CA ASP A 31 9.28 -1.79 1.91
C ASP A 31 10.23 -2.92 1.45
N ALA A 32 9.96 -4.17 1.86
CA ALA A 32 10.62 -5.37 1.34
C ALA A 32 10.08 -5.83 -0.03
N GLN A 33 8.93 -5.34 -0.47
CA GLN A 33 8.36 -5.68 -1.77
C GLN A 33 8.77 -4.64 -2.82
N ASN A 34 9.35 -5.11 -3.92
CA ASN A 34 9.60 -4.30 -5.10
C ASN A 34 8.80 -4.84 -6.31
N PRO A 35 7.65 -4.25 -6.65
CA PRO A 35 6.82 -4.70 -7.77
C PRO A 35 7.53 -4.65 -9.13
N PHE A 36 8.59 -3.85 -9.27
CA PHE A 36 9.39 -3.80 -10.50
C PHE A 36 10.36 -4.99 -10.63
N GLU A 37 10.50 -5.85 -9.64
CA GLU A 37 11.28 -7.09 -9.74
C GLU A 37 10.48 -8.24 -10.37
N LEU A 38 9.16 -8.10 -10.54
CA LEU A 38 8.34 -9.12 -11.20
C LEU A 38 8.85 -9.42 -12.62
N PRO A 39 8.78 -10.67 -13.10
CA PRO A 39 9.07 -10.99 -14.50
C PRO A 39 8.22 -10.18 -15.48
N TYR A 40 8.77 -9.86 -16.64
CA TYR A 40 8.11 -8.98 -17.63
C TYR A 40 6.68 -9.40 -17.96
N ILE A 41 6.46 -10.70 -18.21
CA ILE A 41 5.14 -11.24 -18.57
C ILE A 41 4.16 -11.13 -17.40
N GLU A 42 4.60 -11.37 -16.16
CA GLU A 42 3.76 -11.25 -14.97
C GLU A 42 3.38 -9.80 -14.70
N PHE A 43 4.36 -8.89 -14.80
CA PHE A 43 4.13 -7.45 -14.66
C PHE A 43 3.13 -6.95 -15.70
N LEU A 44 3.32 -7.31 -16.97
CA LEU A 44 2.43 -6.92 -18.07
C LEU A 44 1.04 -7.52 -17.90
N SER A 45 0.93 -8.77 -17.45
CA SER A 45 -0.35 -9.42 -17.19
C SER A 45 -1.14 -8.70 -16.10
N TYR A 46 -0.46 -8.33 -15.00
CA TYR A 46 -1.08 -7.65 -13.86
C TYR A 46 -1.39 -6.18 -14.15
N TYR A 47 -0.39 -5.39 -14.56
CA TYR A 47 -0.57 -3.94 -14.75
C TYR A 47 -1.15 -3.55 -16.11
N ARG A 48 -1.21 -4.48 -17.08
CA ARG A 48 -1.64 -4.23 -18.48
C ARG A 48 -0.77 -3.25 -19.26
N VAL A 49 0.34 -2.82 -18.66
CA VAL A 49 1.37 -1.95 -19.22
C VAL A 49 2.75 -2.44 -18.78
N ASN A 50 3.79 -2.10 -19.53
CA ASN A 50 5.16 -2.49 -19.18
C ASN A 50 5.77 -1.54 -18.12
N LYS A 51 6.93 -1.92 -17.59
CA LYS A 51 7.60 -1.20 -16.49
C LYS A 51 8.09 0.17 -16.93
N GLU A 52 8.55 0.26 -18.18
CA GLU A 52 9.08 1.47 -18.79
C GLU A 52 8.01 2.56 -18.83
N LEU A 53 6.83 2.23 -19.35
CA LEU A 53 5.71 3.17 -19.42
C LEU A 53 5.22 3.59 -18.03
N ILE A 54 5.18 2.67 -17.06
CA ILE A 54 4.86 3.05 -15.67
C ILE A 54 5.88 4.04 -15.14
N MET A 55 7.18 3.82 -15.37
CA MET A 55 8.20 4.71 -14.86
C MET A 55 8.16 6.09 -15.54
N ASP A 56 7.82 6.15 -16.82
CA ASP A 56 7.56 7.41 -17.52
C ASP A 56 6.41 8.18 -16.88
N ILE A 57 5.29 7.50 -16.59
CA ILE A 57 4.14 8.10 -15.88
C ILE A 57 4.56 8.58 -14.49
N VAL A 58 5.31 7.77 -13.73
CA VAL A 58 5.85 8.15 -12.42
C VAL A 58 6.68 9.42 -12.51
N ASN A 59 7.57 9.52 -13.50
CA ASN A 59 8.44 10.68 -13.65
C ASN A 59 7.66 11.96 -13.97
N VAL A 60 6.64 11.87 -14.83
CA VAL A 60 5.74 12.98 -15.14
C VAL A 60 4.96 13.43 -13.91
N LEU A 61 4.49 12.49 -13.08
CA LEU A 61 3.64 12.78 -11.92
C LEU A 61 4.43 13.08 -10.63
N ARG A 62 5.72 12.72 -10.56
CA ARG A 62 6.56 12.84 -9.36
C ARG A 62 6.50 14.23 -8.69
N PRO A 63 6.48 15.37 -9.41
CA PRO A 63 6.38 16.68 -8.78
C PRO A 63 5.08 16.86 -7.97
N TYR A 64 4.01 16.16 -8.34
CA TYR A 64 2.68 16.28 -7.73
C TYR A 64 2.39 15.18 -6.69
N LEU A 65 3.12 14.06 -6.74
CA LEU A 65 2.90 12.90 -5.86
C LEU A 65 3.85 12.86 -4.66
N GLN A 66 4.59 13.94 -4.38
CA GLN A 66 5.55 13.95 -3.29
C GLN A 66 4.86 13.69 -1.94
N PRO A 67 5.34 12.70 -1.16
CA PRO A 67 4.72 12.36 0.11
C PRO A 67 4.89 13.51 1.10
N GLN A 68 3.76 14.02 1.61
CA GLN A 68 3.76 15.08 2.63
C GLN A 68 4.20 14.59 4.03
N ARG A 69 4.27 13.28 4.22
CA ARG A 69 4.67 12.64 5.49
C ARG A 69 5.87 11.74 5.22
N ILE A 70 6.77 11.64 6.19
CA ILE A 70 7.95 10.74 6.18
C ILE A 70 7.56 9.30 5.79
N ASN A 71 6.33 8.92 6.15
CA ASN A 71 5.79 7.57 6.00
C ASN A 71 4.80 7.44 4.83
N GLY A 72 4.73 8.44 3.96
CA GLY A 72 3.87 8.45 2.79
C GLY A 72 4.28 7.37 1.77
N LEU A 73 3.36 7.04 0.87
CA LEU A 73 3.68 6.16 -0.25
C LEU A 73 4.60 6.88 -1.23
N SER A 74 5.56 6.16 -1.79
CA SER A 74 6.38 6.71 -2.88
C SER A 74 5.51 6.92 -4.13
N PRO A 75 5.88 7.86 -5.03
CA PRO A 75 5.16 8.08 -6.28
C PRO A 75 4.95 6.79 -7.09
N GLU A 76 5.93 5.90 -7.09
CA GLU A 76 5.88 4.59 -7.75
C GLU A 76 4.74 3.74 -7.22
N ILE A 77 4.65 3.59 -5.89
CA ILE A 77 3.60 2.78 -5.26
C ILE A 77 2.22 3.40 -5.47
N GLN A 78 2.13 4.74 -5.44
CA GLN A 78 0.87 5.43 -5.75
C GLN A 78 0.41 5.14 -7.19
N VAL A 79 1.30 5.29 -8.17
CA VAL A 79 0.99 5.04 -9.58
C VAL A 79 0.65 3.56 -9.82
N LEU A 80 1.45 2.63 -9.30
CA LEU A 80 1.18 1.19 -9.42
C LEU A 80 -0.16 0.80 -8.80
N THR A 81 -0.51 1.38 -7.65
CA THR A 81 -1.82 1.16 -7.01
C THR A 81 -2.96 1.59 -7.93
N THR A 82 -2.85 2.79 -8.49
CA THR A 82 -3.90 3.38 -9.35
C THR A 82 -4.03 2.62 -10.67
N ILE A 83 -2.91 2.31 -11.34
CA ILE A 83 -2.92 1.53 -12.58
C ILE A 83 -3.43 0.11 -12.33
N GLY A 84 -2.97 -0.55 -11.26
CA GLY A 84 -3.43 -1.88 -10.88
C GLY A 84 -4.95 -1.93 -10.64
N PHE A 85 -5.51 -0.90 -10.00
CA PHE A 85 -6.95 -0.76 -9.82
C PHE A 85 -7.70 -0.64 -11.14
N PHE A 86 -7.22 0.21 -12.07
CA PHE A 86 -7.85 0.37 -13.38
C PHE A 86 -7.71 -0.88 -14.27
N ALA A 87 -6.60 -1.59 -14.16
CA ALA A 87 -6.31 -2.81 -14.90
C ALA A 87 -7.23 -3.99 -14.56
N HIS A 88 -7.66 -4.10 -13.29
CA HIS A 88 -8.49 -5.21 -12.79
C HIS A 88 -9.98 -4.86 -12.65
N GLY A 89 -10.32 -3.57 -12.72
CA GLY A 89 -11.67 -3.08 -12.45
C GLY A 89 -12.04 -3.15 -10.97
N SER A 90 -13.09 -2.42 -10.58
CA SER A 90 -13.42 -2.16 -9.17
C SER A 90 -13.95 -3.35 -8.36
N TYR A 91 -14.13 -4.53 -8.96
CA TYR A 91 -14.97 -5.60 -8.37
C TYR A 91 -14.37 -7.02 -8.34
N GLN A 92 -13.30 -7.32 -9.06
CA GLN A 92 -12.68 -8.64 -8.97
C GLN A 92 -11.47 -8.54 -8.05
N ARG A 93 -11.69 -8.91 -6.77
CA ARG A 93 -10.56 -9.36 -5.95
C ARG A 93 -9.97 -10.56 -6.67
N PRO A 94 -8.70 -10.50 -7.06
CA PRO A 94 -8.12 -11.58 -7.79
C PRO A 94 -7.79 -12.71 -6.83
N SER A 95 -8.69 -13.68 -6.80
CA SER A 95 -8.57 -14.93 -6.07
C SER A 95 -7.46 -15.78 -6.70
N GLY A 96 -6.19 -15.42 -6.52
CA GLY A 96 -5.06 -16.23 -6.95
C GLY A 96 -3.81 -15.43 -7.30
N ASN A 97 -2.82 -15.48 -6.41
CA ASN A 97 -1.41 -15.24 -6.68
C ASN A 97 -1.05 -13.92 -7.38
N GLN A 98 -1.80 -12.85 -7.11
CA GLN A 98 -1.52 -11.54 -7.67
C GLN A 98 -0.59 -10.73 -6.77
N CYS A 99 0.25 -9.88 -7.38
CA CYS A 99 1.15 -8.97 -6.67
C CYS A 99 0.33 -7.85 -6.01
N GLU A 100 -0.32 -8.17 -4.91
CA GLU A 100 -1.03 -7.18 -4.09
C GLU A 100 -0.01 -6.33 -3.34
N LEU A 101 -0.03 -5.02 -3.61
CA LEU A 101 0.75 -4.06 -2.84
C LEU A 101 0.30 -4.09 -1.38
N VAL A 102 1.25 -4.23 -0.44
CA VAL A 102 0.95 -4.22 1.00
C VAL A 102 0.65 -2.79 1.46
N ILE A 103 -0.56 -2.31 1.18
CA ILE A 103 -1.06 -1.00 1.59
C ILE A 103 -2.43 -1.12 2.26
N SER A 104 -2.77 -0.15 3.11
CA SER A 104 -4.09 -0.11 3.75
C SER A 104 -5.15 0.42 2.78
N GLN A 105 -6.42 0.02 2.99
CA GLN A 105 -7.54 0.50 2.18
C GLN A 105 -7.62 2.04 2.12
N PRO A 106 -7.42 2.80 3.22
CA PRO A 106 -7.41 4.27 3.14
C PRO A 106 -6.26 4.81 2.28
N SER A 107 -5.10 4.14 2.26
CA SER A 107 -3.98 4.54 1.41
C SER A 107 -4.27 4.26 -0.06
N ALA A 108 -4.85 3.09 -0.37
CA ALA A 108 -5.30 2.78 -1.73
C ALA A 108 -6.35 3.77 -2.22
N SER A 109 -7.32 4.12 -1.37
CA SER A 109 -8.36 5.11 -1.69
C SER A 109 -7.78 6.47 -2.06
N ARG A 110 -6.75 6.95 -1.34
CA ARG A 110 -6.08 8.23 -1.64
C ARG A 110 -5.24 8.22 -2.92
N CYS A 111 -4.91 7.05 -3.46
CA CYS A 111 -4.24 6.96 -4.76
C CYS A 111 -5.25 7.07 -5.90
N ILE A 112 -6.49 6.63 -5.67
CA ILE A 112 -7.56 6.58 -6.67
C ILE A 112 -8.40 7.86 -6.68
N MET A 113 -8.61 8.46 -5.51
CA MET A 113 -9.41 9.67 -5.27
C MET A 113 -8.57 10.75 -4.59
#